data_AF-A0AAE1JAP8-F1
#
_entry.id   AF-A0AAE1JAP8-F1
#
_cell.length_a   1.000
_cell.length_b   1.000
_cell.length_c   1.000
_cell.angle_alpha   90.00
_cell.angle_beta   90.00
_cell.angle_gamma   90.00
#
_symmetry.space_group_name_H-M   'P 1'
#
loop_
_entity.id
_entity.type
_entity.pdbx_description
1 polymer ?
#
loop_
_entity_poly.entity_id
_entity_poly.type
_entity_poly.pdbx_seq_one_letter_code
_entity_poly.pdbx_strand_id
1 'polypeptide(L)'
;MERKSLVFVCFILVLLLAAQEVVVKTEARTCEKPSKYFKGPCIGTGGHRQCEYLCRRGEHLLSGACKGLKCVCTYACLSDDAAIYDDADIYDDADTYIYK
;
A
#
# COMPACT_ATOMS: atom_id res chain seq x y z
N MET A 1 -34.87 -33.21 21.99
CA MET A 1 -33.45 -33.60 22.00
C MET A 1 -32.60 -32.31 21.94
N GLU A 2 -32.87 -31.35 22.84
CA GLU A 2 -32.71 -29.91 22.47
C GLU A 2 -31.52 -29.19 23.15
N ARG A 3 -31.04 -29.64 24.33
CA ARG A 3 -30.04 -28.89 25.11
C ARG A 3 -28.60 -29.16 24.70
N LYS A 4 -28.29 -30.40 24.29
CA LYS A 4 -26.95 -30.81 23.82
C LYS A 4 -26.62 -30.21 22.46
N SER A 5 -27.64 -29.98 21.63
CA SER A 5 -27.50 -29.37 20.31
C SER A 5 -27.11 -27.89 20.41
N LEU A 6 -27.73 -27.13 21.33
CA LEU A 6 -27.39 -25.72 21.54
C LEU A 6 -25.95 -25.51 22.02
N VAL A 7 -25.47 -26.35 22.93
CA VAL A 7 -24.07 -26.27 23.40
C VAL A 7 -23.09 -26.50 22.26
N PHE A 8 -23.38 -27.47 21.39
CA PHE A 8 -22.55 -27.76 20.22
C PHE A 8 -22.56 -26.62 19.20
N VAL A 9 -23.74 -26.06 18.92
CA VAL A 9 -23.87 -24.89 18.02
C VAL A 9 -23.15 -23.67 18.57
N CYS A 10 -23.29 -23.38 19.86
CA CYS A 10 -22.54 -22.30 20.51
C CYS A 10 -21.03 -22.52 20.46
N PHE A 11 -20.56 -23.76 20.63
CA PHE A 11 -19.14 -24.10 20.54
C PHE A 11 -18.59 -23.88 19.13
N ILE A 12 -19.32 -24.30 18.09
CA ILE A 12 -18.97 -24.06 16.70
C ILE A 12 -18.94 -22.56 16.38
N LEU A 13 -19.91 -21.78 16.88
CA LEU A 13 -19.92 -20.33 16.69
C LEU A 13 -18.69 -19.67 17.32
N VAL A 14 -18.32 -20.05 18.55
CA VAL A 14 -17.11 -19.52 19.22
C VAL A 14 -15.84 -19.86 18.42
N LEU A 15 -15.73 -21.06 17.87
CA LEU A 15 -14.60 -21.45 17.02
C LEU A 15 -14.54 -20.62 15.72
N LEU A 16 -15.68 -20.36 15.08
CA LEU A 16 -15.75 -19.52 13.87
C LEU A 16 -15.41 -18.05 14.16
N LEU A 17 -15.81 -17.53 15.31
CA LEU A 17 -15.45 -16.18 15.77
C LEU A 17 -13.96 -16.09 16.12
N ALA A 18 -13.38 -17.14 16.70
CA ALA A 18 -11.95 -17.20 17.01
C ALA A 18 -11.07 -17.34 15.75
N ALA A 19 -11.61 -17.88 14.66
CA ALA A 19 -10.94 -17.98 13.36
C ALA A 19 -11.01 -16.68 12.53
N GLN A 20 -11.52 -15.58 13.10
CA GLN A 20 -11.43 -14.28 12.45
C GLN A 20 -9.97 -13.79 12.54
N GLU A 21 -9.20 -14.15 11.51
CA GLU A 21 -7.91 -13.56 11.18
C GLU A 21 -8.09 -12.02 11.18
N VAL A 22 -7.54 -11.35 12.20
CA VAL A 22 -7.56 -9.89 12.27
C VAL A 22 -6.61 -9.38 11.20
N VAL A 23 -7.17 -9.07 10.03
CA VAL A 23 -6.44 -8.42 8.94
C VAL A 23 -6.10 -7.00 9.40
N VAL A 24 -4.91 -6.84 9.98
CA VAL A 24 -4.36 -5.53 10.29
C VAL A 24 -3.88 -4.93 8.96
N LYS A 25 -4.61 -3.94 8.43
CA LYS A 25 -4.08 -3.07 7.39
C LYS A 25 -2.88 -2.31 7.97
N THR A 26 -1.67 -2.76 7.67
CA THR A 26 -0.47 -1.97 7.91
C THR A 26 -0.30 -1.05 6.70
N GLU A 27 -0.49 0.26 6.88
CA GLU A 27 -0.13 1.20 5.83
C GLU A 27 1.37 1.06 5.54
N ALA A 28 1.71 0.73 4.30
CA ALA A 28 3.11 0.66 3.88
C ALA A 28 3.76 2.03 4.14
N ARG A 29 4.92 2.02 4.82
CA ARG A 29 5.66 3.25 5.06
C ARG A 29 6.02 3.88 3.71
N THR A 30 5.65 5.14 3.53
CA THR A 30 5.97 5.89 2.31
C THR A 30 7.15 6.83 2.57
N CYS A 31 8.04 6.91 1.59
CA CYS A 31 9.19 7.82 1.57
C CYS A 31 9.15 8.67 0.31
N GLU A 32 9.95 9.73 0.31
CA GLU A 32 9.96 10.71 -0.76
C GLU A 32 11.38 10.93 -1.27
N LYS A 33 11.53 11.04 -2.59
CA LYS A 33 12.80 11.38 -3.24
C LYS A 33 12.55 12.31 -4.43
N PRO A 34 13.48 13.22 -4.76
CA PRO A 34 13.36 14.01 -5.98
C PRO A 34 13.34 13.09 -7.21
N SER A 35 12.50 13.43 -8.19
CA SER A 35 12.46 12.72 -9.47
C SER A 35 13.83 12.78 -10.16
N LYS A 36 14.29 11.62 -10.68
CA LYS A 36 15.55 11.54 -11.43
C LYS A 36 15.41 12.09 -12.86
N TYR A 37 14.21 11.99 -13.43
CA TYR A 37 13.99 12.26 -14.85
C TYR A 37 13.19 13.53 -15.13
N PHE A 38 12.50 14.10 -14.14
CA PHE A 38 11.72 15.32 -14.32
C PHE A 38 12.65 16.50 -14.61
N LYS A 39 12.37 17.23 -15.70
CA LYS A 39 13.15 18.39 -16.12
C LYS A 39 12.29 19.65 -16.13
N GLY A 40 12.89 20.76 -15.72
CA GLY A 40 12.23 22.06 -15.68
C GLY A 40 11.41 22.28 -14.40
N PRO A 41 10.75 23.44 -14.30
CA PRO A 41 10.01 23.81 -13.11
C PRO A 41 8.65 23.11 -13.05
N CYS A 42 8.36 22.49 -11.91
CA CYS A 42 7.09 21.87 -11.60
C CYS A 42 6.07 22.95 -11.20
N ILE A 43 5.37 23.52 -12.20
CA ILE A 43 4.43 24.63 -12.04
C ILE A 43 3.14 24.36 -12.81
N GLY A 44 2.02 24.75 -12.21
CA GLY A 44 0.72 24.71 -12.86
C GLY A 44 0.21 23.29 -13.09
N THR A 45 -1.03 23.18 -13.54
CA THR A 45 -1.71 21.89 -13.72
C THR A 45 -0.97 20.94 -14.65
N GLY A 46 -0.27 21.47 -15.67
CA GLY A 46 0.59 20.70 -16.56
C GLY A 46 1.76 20.05 -15.83
N GLY A 47 2.54 20.84 -15.07
CA GLY A 47 3.70 20.35 -14.33
C GLY A 47 3.32 19.31 -13.27
N HIS A 48 2.20 19.51 -12.56
CA HIS A 48 1.68 18.54 -11.60
C HIS A 48 1.36 17.18 -12.26
N ARG A 49 0.61 17.18 -13.36
CA ARG A 49 0.24 15.94 -14.08
C ARG A 49 1.46 15.22 -14.67
N GLN A 50 2.41 15.99 -15.21
CA GLN A 50 3.64 15.43 -15.75
C GLN A 50 4.51 14.81 -14.65
N CYS A 51 4.57 15.44 -13.47
CA CYS A 51 5.30 14.91 -12.32
C CYS A 51 4.68 13.59 -11.84
N GLU A 52 3.36 13.57 -11.63
CA GLU A 52 2.64 12.36 -11.22
C GLU A 52 2.81 11.22 -12.23
N TYR A 53 2.58 11.51 -13.52
CA TYR A 53 2.73 10.53 -14.60
C TYR A 53 4.15 9.97 -14.67
N LEU A 54 5.16 10.84 -14.58
CA LEU A 54 6.56 10.42 -14.66
C LEU A 54 6.97 9.59 -13.45
N CYS A 55 6.57 9.98 -12.24
CA CYS A 55 6.86 9.19 -11.05
C CYS A 55 6.21 7.79 -11.11
N ARG A 56 4.96 7.70 -11.55
CA ARG A 56 4.24 6.42 -11.66
C ARG A 56 4.72 5.54 -12.81
N ARG A 57 4.78 6.10 -14.02
CA ARG A 57 5.03 5.33 -15.25
C ARG A 57 6.49 5.34 -15.67
N GLY A 58 7.25 6.38 -15.35
CA GLY A 58 8.65 6.52 -15.75
C GLY A 58 9.65 6.08 -14.69
N GLU A 59 9.34 6.25 -13.41
CA GLU A 59 10.20 5.83 -12.30
C GLU A 59 9.69 4.62 -11.53
N HIS A 60 8.49 4.11 -11.89
CA HIS A 60 7.85 2.97 -11.23
C HIS A 60 7.68 3.17 -9.71
N LEU A 61 7.23 4.38 -9.32
CA LEU A 61 6.99 4.77 -7.94
C LEU A 61 5.49 4.99 -7.70
N LEU A 62 5.08 5.15 -6.44
CA LEU A 62 3.67 5.20 -6.06
C LEU A 62 2.95 6.47 -6.53
N SER A 63 3.61 7.62 -6.45
CA SER A 63 3.03 8.91 -6.83
C SER A 63 4.08 10.00 -7.01
N GLY A 64 3.67 11.19 -7.45
CA GLY A 64 4.52 12.36 -7.63
C GLY A 64 3.81 13.67 -7.37
N ALA A 65 4.47 14.62 -6.70
CA ALA A 65 3.95 15.95 -6.42
C ALA A 65 5.02 17.04 -6.56
N CYS A 66 4.61 18.25 -6.95
CA CYS A 66 5.49 19.41 -6.98
C CYS A 66 5.75 19.93 -5.55
N LYS A 67 7.02 20.02 -5.14
CA LYS A 67 7.47 20.70 -3.91
C LYS A 67 8.52 21.74 -4.25
N GLY A 68 8.24 23.01 -4.01
CA GLY A 68 9.21 24.10 -4.25
C GLY A 68 9.80 24.09 -5.66
N LEU A 69 8.94 23.95 -6.69
CA LEU A 69 9.29 23.84 -8.11
C LEU A 69 9.98 22.55 -8.56
N LYS A 70 10.29 21.62 -7.64
CA LYS A 70 10.84 20.31 -7.98
C LYS A 70 9.76 19.24 -7.96
N CYS A 71 9.86 18.28 -8.86
CA CYS A 71 9.04 17.07 -8.78
C CYS A 71 9.63 16.12 -7.73
N VAL A 72 8.82 15.73 -6.76
CA VAL A 72 9.17 14.79 -5.68
C VAL A 72 8.27 13.57 -5.82
N CYS A 73 8.87 12.40 -5.96
CA CYS A 73 8.17 11.14 -6.07
C CYS A 73 8.05 10.43 -4.71
N THR A 74 6.89 9.85 -4.46
CA THR A 74 6.60 9.01 -3.30
C THR A 74 6.78 7.55 -3.67
N TYR A 75 7.44 6.77 -2.81
CA TYR A 75 7.69 5.36 -3.01
C TYR A 75 7.52 4.58 -1.70
N ALA A 76 7.20 3.30 -1.80
CA ALA A 76 7.18 2.41 -0.64
C ALA A 76 8.62 2.22 -0.16
N CYS A 77 8.88 2.54 1.10
CA CYS A 77 10.16 2.25 1.72
C CYS A 77 9.99 1.10 2.70
N LEU A 78 10.90 0.13 2.57
CA LEU A 78 10.95 -1.00 3.47
C LEU A 78 11.43 -0.48 4.83
N SER A 79 10.62 -0.69 5.86
CA SER A 79 11.17 -0.90 7.19
C SER A 79 11.97 -2.21 7.13
N ASP A 80 13.06 -2.33 7.88
CA ASP A 80 14.11 -3.36 7.76
C ASP A 80 13.63 -4.84 7.70
N ASP A 81 12.34 -5.11 7.94
CA ASP A 81 11.69 -6.43 7.97
C ASP A 81 10.86 -6.78 6.71
N ALA A 82 10.82 -5.96 5.66
CA ALA A 82 10.00 -6.20 4.48
C ALA A 82 10.81 -6.75 3.28
N ALA A 83 10.41 -7.91 2.75
CA ALA A 83 10.96 -8.49 1.52
C ALA A 83 10.04 -8.20 0.33
N ILE A 84 10.59 -7.57 -0.73
CA ILE A 84 9.93 -7.46 -2.04
C ILE A 84 10.22 -8.76 -2.80
N TYR A 85 9.19 -9.51 -3.18
CA TYR A 85 9.33 -10.53 -4.21
C TYR A 85 9.43 -9.80 -5.56
N ASP A 86 10.43 -10.13 -6.38
CA ASP A 86 10.77 -9.41 -7.63
C ASP A 86 9.62 -9.35 -8.67
N ASP A 87 8.54 -10.14 -8.47
CA ASP A 87 7.32 -10.16 -9.29
C ASP A 87 6.14 -9.39 -8.67
N ALA A 88 6.37 -8.52 -7.68
CA ALA A 88 5.31 -7.73 -7.07
C ALA A 88 4.85 -6.61 -8.02
N ASP A 89 3.78 -6.86 -8.76
CA ASP A 89 3.04 -5.82 -9.48
C ASP A 89 2.51 -4.78 -8.47
N ILE A 90 2.96 -3.53 -8.59
CA ILE A 90 2.39 -2.40 -7.84
C ILE A 90 1.03 -2.07 -8.45
N TYR A 91 -0.01 -2.75 -7.98
CA TYR A 91 -1.39 -2.33 -8.20
C TYR A 91 -1.64 -1.05 -7.39
N ASP A 92 -2.44 -0.14 -7.93
CA ASP A 92 -2.81 1.13 -7.27
C ASP A 92 -3.46 0.92 -5.88
N ASP A 93 -3.85 -0.32 -5.56
CA ASP A 93 -4.42 -0.80 -4.31
C ASP A 93 -3.66 -2.01 -3.72
N ALA A 94 -2.33 -2.08 -3.85
CA ALA A 94 -1.52 -3.15 -3.26
C ALA A 94 -1.51 -3.04 -1.71
N ASP A 95 -2.59 -3.48 -1.07
CA ASP A 95 -2.64 -3.81 0.35
C ASP A 95 -1.64 -4.97 0.57
N THR A 96 -0.55 -4.70 1.29
CA THR A 96 0.40 -5.75 1.68
C THR A 96 -0.18 -6.50 2.87
N TYR A 97 -0.64 -7.73 2.63
CA TYR A 97 -1.20 -8.61 3.67
C TYR A 97 -0.08 -9.46 4.28
N ILE A 98 0.25 -9.21 5.56
CA ILE A 98 1.15 -10.09 6.34
C ILE A 98 0.27 -11.06 7.12
N TYR A 99 0.34 -12.35 6.79
CA TYR A 99 -0.23 -13.44 7.60
C TYR A 99 0.68 -13.65 8.81
N LYS A 100 0.13 -13.61 10.03
CA LYS A 100 0.89 -13.82 11.28
C LYS A 100 0.38 -15.03 12.03
#